data_AF-A0A7S4C392-F1
#
_entry.id   AF-A0A7S4C392-F1
#
_cell.length_a   1.000
_cell.length_b   1.000
_cell.length_c   1.000
_cell.angle_alpha   90.00
_cell.angle_beta   90.00
_cell.angle_gamma   90.00
#
_symmetry.space_group_name_H-M   'P 1'
#
loop_
_entity.id
_entity.type
_entity.pdbx_description
1 polymer ?
#
loop_
_entity_poly.entity_id
_entity_poly.type
_entity_poly.pdbx_seq_one_letter_code
_entity_poly.pdbx_strand_id
1 'polypeptide(L)'
;TEQPFLSLLQSAGMALQPLDFASIQAALCPGGSTRDIYLMELALQKQMEARVVSEPFLQGAAVAAYSSYVRAYATHSRAVHKVLHVGQLHLGHVAKSFALREPPTAIAKQQLKRKAQTRAKESKAVRRDDTKKQRRPSKGVFASEFSAALD
;
A
#
# COMPACT_ATOMS: atom_id res chain seq x y z
N THR A 1 -5.25 -22.21 -3.45
CA THR A 1 -4.71 -22.06 -4.83
C THR A 1 -5.87 -21.79 -5.75
N GLU A 2 -5.70 -20.93 -6.75
CA GLU A 2 -6.78 -20.43 -7.63
C GLU A 2 -7.08 -21.37 -8.80
N GLN A 3 -6.72 -22.64 -8.71
CA GLN A 3 -6.87 -23.62 -9.79
C GLN A 3 -8.29 -23.69 -10.39
N PRO A 4 -9.39 -23.67 -9.59
CA PRO A 4 -10.73 -23.72 -10.16
C PRO A 4 -11.10 -22.46 -10.96
N PHE A 5 -10.33 -21.37 -10.83
CA PHE A 5 -10.55 -20.14 -11.59
C PHE A 5 -10.20 -20.36 -13.06
N LEU A 6 -9.20 -21.18 -13.35
CA LEU A 6 -8.81 -21.53 -14.72
C LEU A 6 -9.96 -22.22 -15.45
N SER A 7 -10.64 -23.16 -14.80
CA SER A 7 -11.80 -23.84 -15.36
C SER A 7 -12.97 -22.90 -15.63
N LEU A 8 -13.17 -21.89 -14.77
CA LEU A 8 -14.18 -20.85 -14.97
C LEU A 8 -13.86 -19.95 -16.16
N LEU A 9 -12.58 -19.58 -16.33
CA LEU A 9 -12.16 -18.75 -17.46
C LEU A 9 -12.26 -19.52 -18.78
N GLN A 10 -11.89 -20.81 -18.77
CA GLN A 10 -12.06 -21.70 -19.92
C GLN A 10 -13.52 -21.87 -20.31
N SER A 11 -14.44 -22.03 -19.35
CA SER A 11 -15.88 -22.13 -19.64
C SER A 11 -16.47 -20.81 -20.16
N ALA A 12 -15.84 -19.67 -19.85
CA ALA A 12 -16.16 -18.37 -20.42
C ALA A 12 -15.51 -18.13 -21.81
N GLY A 13 -14.86 -19.15 -22.39
CA GLY A 13 -14.24 -19.08 -23.72
C GLY A 13 -12.82 -18.48 -23.73
N MET A 14 -12.20 -18.29 -22.56
CA MET A 14 -10.81 -17.83 -22.49
C MET A 14 -9.84 -19.00 -22.48
N ALA A 15 -9.01 -19.11 -23.53
CA ALA A 15 -7.90 -20.04 -23.59
C ALA A 15 -6.65 -19.41 -22.97
N LEU A 16 -6.37 -19.72 -21.71
CA LEU A 16 -5.14 -19.29 -21.03
C LEU A 16 -4.04 -20.33 -21.23
N GLN A 17 -2.84 -19.86 -21.58
CA GLN A 17 -1.63 -20.68 -21.55
C GLN A 17 -1.05 -20.65 -20.12
N PRO A 18 -0.90 -21.81 -19.46
CA PRO A 18 -0.26 -21.86 -18.16
C PRO A 18 1.20 -21.43 -18.30
N LEU A 19 1.65 -20.53 -17.42
CA LEU A 19 3.04 -20.14 -17.38
C LEU A 19 3.84 -21.24 -16.71
N ASP A 20 4.75 -21.87 -17.46
CA ASP A 20 5.62 -22.91 -16.92
C ASP A 20 6.68 -22.27 -16.02
N PHE A 21 6.64 -22.61 -14.73
CA PHE A 21 7.58 -22.07 -13.75
C PHE A 21 9.03 -22.47 -14.06
N ALA A 22 9.26 -23.66 -14.62
CA ALA A 22 10.59 -24.10 -15.02
C ALA A 22 11.18 -23.20 -16.11
N SER A 23 10.36 -22.70 -17.04
CA SER A 23 10.80 -21.75 -18.06
C SER A 23 11.29 -20.41 -17.48
N ILE A 24 10.63 -19.91 -16.43
CA ILE A 24 11.03 -18.68 -15.72
C ILE A 24 12.34 -18.92 -14.97
N GLN A 25 12.45 -20.06 -14.31
CA GLN A 25 13.66 -20.47 -13.57
C GLN A 25 14.87 -20.62 -14.49
N ALA A 26 14.69 -21.21 -15.68
CA ALA A 26 15.73 -21.31 -16.68
C ALA A 26 16.15 -19.93 -17.21
N ALA A 27 15.22 -18.98 -17.33
CA ALA A 27 15.55 -17.61 -17.73
C ALA A 27 16.37 -16.85 -16.65
N LEU A 28 16.19 -17.17 -15.37
CA LEU A 28 16.99 -16.60 -14.28
C LEU A 28 18.45 -17.07 -14.30
N CYS A 29 18.70 -18.31 -14.70
CA CYS A 29 20.03 -18.88 -14.81
C CYS A 29 20.15 -19.81 -16.03
N PRO A 30 20.40 -19.26 -17.24
CA PRO A 30 20.47 -20.06 -18.46
C PRO A 30 21.60 -21.09 -18.38
N GLY A 31 21.26 -22.36 -18.53
CA GLY A 31 22.22 -23.48 -18.46
C GLY A 31 22.70 -23.82 -17.05
N GLY A 32 22.16 -23.17 -16.00
CA GLY A 32 22.47 -23.48 -14.61
C GLY A 32 21.87 -24.80 -14.15
N SER A 33 22.52 -25.44 -13.17
CA SER A 33 21.93 -26.60 -12.49
C SER A 33 20.73 -26.19 -11.64
N THR A 34 19.90 -27.15 -11.22
CA THR A 34 18.80 -26.90 -10.27
C THR A 34 19.28 -26.19 -9.00
N ARG A 35 20.49 -26.49 -8.54
CA ARG A 35 21.11 -25.84 -7.39
C ARG A 35 21.42 -24.38 -7.67
N ASP A 36 21.95 -24.06 -8.85
CA ASP A 36 22.32 -22.69 -9.22
C ASP A 36 21.09 -21.79 -9.33
N ILE A 37 20.02 -22.33 -9.94
CA ILE A 37 18.71 -21.67 -10.00
C ILE A 37 18.22 -21.35 -8.59
N TYR A 38 18.19 -22.33 -7.69
CA TYR A 38 17.74 -22.13 -6.31
C TYR A 38 18.58 -21.08 -5.56
N LEU A 39 19.90 -21.12 -5.73
CA LEU A 39 20.79 -20.13 -5.11
C LEU A 39 20.54 -18.73 -5.66
N MET A 40 20.28 -18.60 -6.96
CA MET A 40 19.97 -17.32 -7.59
C MET A 40 18.62 -16.76 -7.14
N GLU A 41 17.57 -17.59 -7.09
CA GLU A 41 16.26 -17.19 -6.56
C GLU A 41 16.38 -16.68 -5.12
N LEU A 42 17.10 -17.41 -4.27
CA LEU A 42 17.30 -17.04 -2.89
C LEU A 42 18.11 -15.74 -2.75
N ALA A 43 19.15 -15.58 -3.57
CA ALA A 43 19.98 -14.37 -3.58
C ALA A 43 19.16 -13.15 -4.04
N LEU A 44 18.41 -13.28 -5.12
CA LEU A 44 17.54 -12.24 -5.65
C LEU A 44 16.50 -11.80 -4.63
N GLN A 45 15.80 -12.76 -4.02
CA GLN A 45 14.82 -12.47 -2.97
C GLN A 45 15.44 -11.71 -1.80
N LYS A 46 16.61 -12.16 -1.30
CA LYS A 46 17.31 -11.50 -0.20
C LYS A 46 17.74 -10.08 -0.54
N GLN A 47 18.23 -9.86 -1.76
CA GLN A 47 18.65 -8.54 -2.25
C GLN A 47 17.46 -7.57 -2.32
N MET A 48 16.33 -8.01 -2.90
CA MET A 48 15.11 -7.20 -2.96
C MET A 48 14.61 -6.82 -1.57
N GLU A 49 14.50 -7.79 -0.66
CA GLU A 49 14.07 -7.53 0.71
C GLU A 49 15.04 -6.61 1.46
N ALA A 50 16.35 -6.78 1.26
CA ALA A 50 17.35 -5.90 1.88
C ALA A 50 17.20 -4.46 1.37
N ARG A 51 16.98 -4.28 0.07
CA ARG A 51 16.79 -2.95 -0.54
C ARG A 51 15.54 -2.27 0.00
N VAL A 52 14.41 -2.99 0.05
CA VAL A 52 13.14 -2.44 0.57
C VAL A 52 13.25 -2.06 2.04
N VAL A 53 13.91 -2.88 2.86
CA VAL A 53 14.13 -2.58 4.28
C VAL A 53 15.07 -1.39 4.49
N SER A 54 16.12 -1.25 3.67
CA SER A 54 17.10 -0.18 3.80
C SER A 54 16.56 1.22 3.47
N GLU A 55 15.50 1.30 2.65
CA GLU A 55 14.96 2.54 2.14
C GLU A 55 13.54 2.80 2.69
N PRO A 56 13.36 3.77 3.61
CA PRO A 56 12.06 4.02 4.25
C PRO A 56 10.93 4.31 3.26
N PHE A 57 11.24 4.96 2.14
CA PHE A 57 10.30 5.22 1.06
C PHE A 57 9.82 3.93 0.41
N LEU A 58 10.75 3.04 0.01
CA LEU A 58 10.41 1.75 -0.60
C LEU A 58 9.63 0.86 0.36
N GLN A 59 10.03 0.80 1.64
CA GLN A 59 9.28 0.09 2.67
C GLN A 59 7.83 0.59 2.75
N GLY A 60 7.63 1.92 2.75
CA GLY A 60 6.30 2.53 2.76
C GLY A 60 5.48 2.18 1.52
N ALA A 61 6.09 2.26 0.34
CA ALA A 61 5.45 1.93 -0.93
C ALA A 61 5.07 0.44 -1.02
N ALA A 62 5.96 -0.46 -0.62
CA ALA A 62 5.72 -1.91 -0.62
C ALA A 62 4.54 -2.28 0.30
N VAL A 63 4.48 -1.71 1.51
CA VAL A 63 3.34 -1.93 2.42
C VAL A 63 2.04 -1.37 1.85
N ALA A 64 2.08 -0.20 1.22
CA ALA A 64 0.90 0.40 0.59
C ALA A 64 0.40 -0.45 -0.61
N ALA A 65 1.32 -0.92 -1.46
CA ALA A 65 1.02 -1.78 -2.60
C ALA A 65 0.41 -3.12 -2.15
N TYR A 66 1.03 -3.78 -1.17
CA TYR A 66 0.49 -5.00 -0.55
C TYR A 66 -0.93 -4.78 -0.01
N SER A 67 -1.14 -3.70 0.75
CA SER A 67 -2.45 -3.37 1.32
C SER A 67 -3.50 -3.02 0.26
N SER A 68 -3.08 -2.44 -0.87
CA SER A 68 -3.95 -2.17 -2.01
C SER A 68 -4.35 -3.47 -2.71
N TYR A 69 -3.38 -4.37 -2.95
CA TYR A 69 -3.59 -5.68 -3.55
C TYR A 69 -4.58 -6.52 -2.73
N VAL A 70 -4.37 -6.66 -1.42
CA VAL A 70 -5.25 -7.46 -0.55
C VAL A 70 -6.69 -6.91 -0.56
N ARG A 71 -6.84 -5.57 -0.55
CA ARG A 71 -8.18 -4.95 -0.64
C ARG A 71 -8.83 -5.19 -2.00
N ALA A 72 -8.09 -5.01 -3.10
CA ALA A 72 -8.61 -5.26 -4.44
C ALA A 72 -9.02 -6.74 -4.61
N TYR A 73 -8.21 -7.67 -4.12
CA TYR A 73 -8.50 -9.09 -4.14
C TYR A 73 -9.79 -9.44 -3.38
N ALA A 74 -10.10 -8.73 -2.29
CA ALA A 74 -11.35 -8.92 -1.55
C ALA A 74 -12.60 -8.38 -2.27
N THR A 75 -12.46 -7.66 -3.39
CA THR A 75 -13.59 -7.02 -4.09
C THR A 75 -14.12 -7.81 -5.30
N HIS A 76 -13.64 -9.03 -5.55
CA HIS A 76 -14.14 -9.85 -6.65
C HIS A 76 -15.67 -10.03 -6.60
N SER A 77 -16.32 -10.02 -7.77
CA SER A 77 -17.78 -10.14 -7.87
C SER A 77 -18.28 -11.47 -7.31
N ARG A 78 -19.54 -11.54 -6.88
CA ARG A 78 -20.14 -12.75 -6.26
C ARG A 78 -19.99 -14.01 -7.12
N ALA A 79 -19.92 -13.85 -8.45
CA ALA A 79 -19.72 -14.95 -9.39
C ALA A 79 -18.34 -15.62 -9.26
N VAL A 80 -17.30 -14.84 -8.95
CA VAL A 80 -15.90 -15.30 -8.86
C VAL A 80 -15.45 -15.51 -7.42
N HIS A 81 -16.10 -14.87 -6.45
CA HIS A 81 -15.73 -14.92 -5.03
C HIS A 81 -15.75 -16.33 -4.43
N LYS A 82 -16.55 -17.26 -4.99
CA LYS A 82 -16.55 -18.67 -4.57
C LYS A 82 -15.22 -19.37 -4.87
N VAL A 83 -14.48 -18.89 -5.86
CA VAL A 83 -13.24 -19.47 -6.36
C VAL A 83 -12.03 -18.66 -5.92
N LEU A 84 -12.16 -17.33 -5.87
CA LEU A 84 -11.14 -16.39 -5.42
C LEU A 84 -11.43 -15.90 -4.00
N HIS A 85 -11.42 -16.84 -3.05
CA HIS A 85 -11.71 -16.51 -1.66
C HIS A 85 -10.45 -16.02 -0.93
N VAL A 86 -10.53 -14.83 -0.33
CA VAL A 86 -9.40 -14.23 0.42
C VAL A 86 -8.85 -15.15 1.50
N GLY A 87 -9.70 -15.95 2.16
CA GLY A 87 -9.28 -16.92 3.18
C GLY A 87 -8.39 -18.05 2.66
N GLN A 88 -8.42 -18.34 1.36
CA GLN A 88 -7.56 -19.33 0.70
C GLN A 88 -6.27 -18.73 0.14
N LEU A 89 -6.10 -17.41 0.25
CA LEU A 89 -4.92 -16.70 -0.19
C LEU A 89 -3.87 -16.71 0.93
N HIS A 90 -2.70 -17.28 0.66
CA HIS A 90 -1.60 -17.27 1.63
C HIS A 90 -0.95 -15.88 1.68
N LEU A 91 -1.49 -15.01 2.53
CA LEU A 91 -1.08 -13.61 2.67
C LEU A 91 0.42 -13.42 2.95
N GLY A 92 1.08 -14.42 3.54
CA GLY A 92 2.53 -14.42 3.73
C GLY A 92 3.32 -14.55 2.42
N HIS A 93 2.86 -15.38 1.48
CA HIS A 93 3.51 -15.48 0.17
C HIS A 93 3.31 -14.20 -0.63
N VAL A 94 2.10 -13.65 -0.58
CA VAL A 94 1.79 -12.36 -1.23
C VAL A 94 2.67 -11.25 -0.65
N ALA A 95 2.82 -11.16 0.68
CA ALA A 95 3.72 -10.19 1.31
C ALA A 95 5.17 -10.35 0.82
N LYS A 96 5.64 -11.59 0.68
CA LYS A 96 6.98 -11.91 0.19
C LYS A 96 7.21 -11.47 -1.26
N SER A 97 6.19 -11.52 -2.11
CA SER A 97 6.24 -10.98 -3.50
C SER A 97 6.41 -9.46 -3.55
N PHE A 98 6.04 -8.73 -2.49
CA PHE A 98 6.35 -7.30 -2.32
C PHE A 98 7.66 -7.05 -1.54
N ALA A 99 8.48 -8.10 -1.37
CA ALA A 99 9.73 -8.08 -0.61
C ALA A 99 9.59 -7.61 0.85
N LEU A 100 8.42 -7.82 1.46
CA LEU A 100 8.16 -7.53 2.86
C LEU A 100 8.60 -8.70 3.74
N ARG A 101 9.45 -8.41 4.74
CA ARG A 101 9.90 -9.41 5.73
C ARG A 101 8.95 -9.59 6.90
N GLU A 102 8.14 -8.58 7.18
CA GLU A 102 7.22 -8.60 8.30
C GLU A 102 6.01 -9.52 8.01
N PRO A 103 5.50 -10.26 9.01
CA PRO A 103 4.30 -11.05 8.81
C PRO A 103 3.08 -10.13 8.56
N PRO A 104 2.04 -10.62 7.85
CA PRO A 104 0.84 -9.83 7.54
C PRO A 104 0.20 -9.11 8.74
N THR A 105 0.22 -9.76 9.91
CA THR A 105 -0.31 -9.19 11.16
C THR A 105 0.51 -8.02 11.69
N ALA A 106 1.83 -8.05 11.53
CA ALA A 106 2.70 -6.94 11.93
C ALA A 106 2.52 -5.74 11.00
N ILE A 107 2.44 -6.00 9.69
CA ILE A 107 2.17 -4.97 8.67
C ILE A 107 0.85 -4.25 8.98
N ALA A 108 -0.21 -5.00 9.27
CA ALA A 108 -1.51 -4.44 9.63
C ALA A 108 -1.45 -3.54 10.87
N LYS A 109 -0.76 -3.99 11.93
CA LYS A 109 -0.55 -3.18 13.15
C LYS A 109 0.22 -1.89 12.86
N GLN A 110 1.26 -1.95 12.05
CA GLN A 110 2.06 -0.78 11.68
C GLN A 110 1.21 0.25 10.92
N GLN A 111 0.36 -0.20 10.01
CA GLN A 111 -0.57 0.66 9.27
C GLN A 111 -1.58 1.35 10.19
N LEU A 112 -2.16 0.64 11.16
CA LEU A 112 -3.05 1.24 12.16
C LEU A 112 -2.35 2.34 12.96
N LYS A 113 -1.11 2.09 13.41
CA LYS A 113 -0.32 3.09 14.14
C LYS A 113 -0.04 4.34 13.30
N ARG A 114 0.33 4.17 12.02
CA ARG A 114 0.55 5.29 11.08
C ARG A 114 -0.73 6.11 10.86
N LYS A 115 -1.88 5.45 10.70
CA LYS A 115 -3.20 6.12 10.57
C LYS A 115 -3.60 6.88 11.85
N ALA A 116 -3.32 6.34 13.02
CA ALA A 116 -3.59 7.03 14.28
C ALA A 116 -2.72 8.29 14.44
N GLN A 117 -1.43 8.20 14.09
CA GLN A 117 -0.50 9.33 14.16
C GLN A 117 -0.86 10.46 13.19
N THR A 118 -1.28 10.13 11.95
CA THR A 118 -1.72 11.13 10.96
C THR A 118 -2.97 11.87 11.44
N ARG A 119 -4.00 11.16 11.90
CA ARG A 119 -5.20 11.77 12.50
C ARG A 119 -4.90 12.64 13.73
N ALA A 120 -3.94 12.24 14.56
CA ALA A 120 -3.51 13.03 15.72
C ALA A 120 -2.76 14.32 15.32
N LYS A 121 -2.03 14.30 14.20
CA LYS A 121 -1.37 15.50 13.65
C LYS A 121 -2.38 16.44 12.99
N GLU A 122 -3.34 15.92 12.24
CA GLU A 122 -4.43 16.70 11.62
C GLU A 122 -5.27 17.42 12.68
N SER A 123 -5.69 16.71 13.74
CA SER A 123 -6.46 17.32 14.83
C SER A 123 -5.70 18.40 15.61
N LYS A 124 -4.36 18.28 15.75
CA LYS A 124 -3.52 19.34 16.34
C LYS A 124 -3.31 20.54 15.40
N ALA A 125 -3.26 20.32 14.09
CA ALA A 125 -3.15 21.39 13.09
C ALA A 125 -4.43 22.24 13.06
N VAL A 126 -5.61 21.60 13.05
CA VAL A 126 -6.91 22.29 13.13
C VAL A 126 -7.02 23.14 14.40
N ARG A 127 -6.65 22.59 15.57
CA ARG A 127 -6.69 23.33 16.85
C ARG A 127 -5.76 24.56 16.89
N ARG A 128 -4.63 24.53 16.17
CA ARG A 128 -3.68 25.66 16.09
C ARG A 128 -4.16 26.77 15.15
N ASP A 129 -4.96 26.45 14.14
CA ASP A 129 -5.50 27.43 13.21
C ASP A 129 -6.66 28.22 13.86
N ASP A 130 -7.51 27.55 14.63
CA ASP A 130 -8.59 28.20 15.40
C ASP A 130 -8.05 29.19 16.47
N THR A 131 -6.93 28.86 17.12
CA THR A 131 -6.31 29.77 18.12
C THR A 131 -5.64 30.99 17.48
N LYS A 132 -5.31 30.95 16.18
CA LYS A 132 -4.70 32.08 15.47
C LYS A 132 -5.75 33.06 14.93
N LYS A 133 -6.95 32.58 14.60
CA LYS A 133 -8.08 33.43 14.16
C LYS A 133 -8.68 34.31 15.26
N GLN A 134 -8.60 33.88 16.54
CA GLN A 134 -9.08 34.69 17.68
C GLN A 134 -8.13 35.82 18.13
N ARG A 135 -6.93 35.97 17.54
CA ARG A 135 -5.93 36.98 17.95
C ARG A 135 -5.82 38.20 17.01
N ARG A 136 -6.83 38.49 16.18
CA ARG A 136 -6.88 39.77 15.44
C ARG A 136 -7.48 40.86 16.33
N PRO A 137 -6.74 41.92 16.73
CA PRO A 137 -7.32 43.01 17.50
C PRO A 137 -8.26 43.81 16.59
N SER A 138 -9.53 43.94 17.00
CA SER A 138 -10.47 44.89 16.42
C SER A 138 -9.98 46.31 16.73
N LYS A 139 -9.34 46.97 15.75
CA LYS A 139 -9.07 48.41 15.86
C LYS A 139 -10.40 49.14 15.76
N GLY A 140 -10.86 49.66 16.90
CA GLY A 140 -11.97 50.60 16.98
C GLY A 140 -11.65 51.87 16.19
N VAL A 141 -12.58 52.28 15.34
CA VAL A 141 -12.59 53.58 14.69
C VAL A 141 -13.66 54.40 15.40
N PHE A 142 -13.22 55.33 16.24
CA PHE A 142 -14.02 56.47 16.68
C PHE A 142 -13.13 57.70 16.54
N ALA A 143 -13.45 58.54 15.55
CA ALA A 143 -13.03 59.93 15.48
C ALA A 143 -14.10 60.67 14.67
N SER A 144 -15.06 61.25 15.39
CA SER A 144 -16.01 62.24 14.90
C SER A 144 -15.42 63.62 15.17
N GLU A 145 -15.21 64.44 14.15
CA GLU A 145 -15.10 65.89 14.30
C GLU A 145 -15.30 66.56 12.93
N PHE A 146 -16.46 67.19 12.77
CA PHE A 146 -16.78 68.09 11.67
C PHE A 146 -17.38 69.35 12.31
N SER A 147 -16.61 70.43 12.38
CA SER A 147 -17.07 71.82 12.49
C SER A 147 -15.86 72.75 12.47
N ALA A 148 -15.44 73.15 11.27
CA ALA A 148 -14.65 74.35 11.07
C ALA A 148 -15.58 75.40 10.46
N ALA A 149 -15.94 76.40 11.26
CA ALA A 149 -16.58 77.63 10.83
C ALA A 149 -15.53 78.74 10.90
N LEU A 150 -15.14 79.29 9.75
CA LEU A 150 -14.53 80.61 9.55
C LEU A 150 -14.20 80.77 8.05
N ASP A 151 -15.18 81.30 7.30
CA ASP A 151 -15.18 82.54 6.49
C ASP A 151 -16.34 82.49 5.49
#